data_AF-X0XN39-F1
#
_entry.id   AF-X0XN39-F1
#
_cell.length_a   1.000
_cell.length_b   1.000
_cell.length_c   1.000
_cell.angle_alpha   90.00
_cell.angle_beta   90.00
_cell.angle_gamma   90.00
#
_symmetry.space_group_name_H-M   'P 1'
#
loop_
_entity.id
_entity.type
_entity.pdbx_description
1 polymer ?
#
loop_
_entity_poly.entity_id
_entity_poly.type
_entity_poly.pdbx_seq_one_letter_code
_entity_poly.pdbx_strand_id
1 'polypeptide(L)'
;EGTMAFGSNCGIDDYDMILYVCDLCNKYGIDQISLGIAISFLMECYENGFITKKDCDGLELRWGNKEAVVALTHKTAKREGIGDLLAEGVKRASQKLGKKTERFAMHVKGQEISGQDGRTHRSVALTHAVGARGADHLRSLVTVDQLGYKEAARKRYKDLFKGKPKKQQEVILNELCNPYLENYKAYAVKITEDVFAIRDALVVCWYTCGWPPIFWIDDFAKIMPLATGEEAFGSIEELMKIGERQVNVKRAFNIREGLT
;
A
#
# COMPACT_ATOMS: atom_id res chain seq x y z
N GLU A 1 9.96 2.29 -1.32
CA GLU A 1 9.35 1.79 -0.07
C GLU A 1 10.40 1.51 1.00
N GLY A 2 11.43 0.68 0.78
CA GLY A 2 12.51 0.48 1.78
C GLY A 2 13.16 1.76 2.31
N THR A 3 13.43 2.74 1.44
CA THR A 3 13.95 4.07 1.85
C THR A 3 13.02 4.82 2.80
N MET A 4 11.70 4.72 2.59
CA MET A 4 10.73 5.33 3.50
C MET A 4 10.68 4.55 4.81
N ALA A 5 10.59 3.22 4.73
CA ALA A 5 10.37 2.32 5.85
C ALA A 5 11.48 2.38 6.91
N PHE A 6 12.75 2.45 6.47
CA PHE A 6 13.91 2.53 7.37
C PHE A 6 14.49 3.95 7.51
N GLY A 7 14.08 4.88 6.65
CA GLY A 7 14.51 6.27 6.68
C GLY A 7 13.52 7.15 7.44
N SER A 8 12.69 7.89 6.71
CA SER A 8 11.74 8.86 7.29
C SER A 8 10.81 8.26 8.35
N ASN A 9 10.38 7.00 8.17
CA ASN A 9 9.51 6.32 9.14
C ASN A 9 10.22 5.99 10.46
N CYS A 10 11.55 5.88 10.48
CA CYS A 10 12.36 5.66 11.68
C CYS A 10 13.09 6.93 12.16
N GLY A 11 12.89 8.08 11.50
CA GLY A 11 13.60 9.32 11.78
C GLY A 11 15.08 9.29 11.38
N ILE A 12 15.42 8.58 10.29
CA ILE A 12 16.81 8.37 9.85
C ILE A 12 17.03 8.95 8.45
N ASP A 13 18.13 9.69 8.28
CA ASP A 13 18.56 10.35 7.03
C ASP A 13 19.86 9.75 6.43
N ASP A 14 20.24 8.54 6.88
CA ASP A 14 21.45 7.84 6.47
C ASP A 14 21.18 6.79 5.40
N TYR A 15 21.52 7.14 4.15
CA TYR A 15 21.31 6.26 3.00
C TYR A 15 22.12 4.97 3.07
N ASP A 16 23.34 4.99 3.61
CA ASP A 16 24.21 3.81 3.64
C ASP A 16 23.61 2.76 4.58
N MET A 17 23.15 3.17 5.76
CA MET A 17 22.44 2.30 6.69
C MET A 17 21.13 1.79 6.08
N ILE A 18 20.33 2.66 5.48
CA ILE A 18 19.05 2.28 4.85
C ILE A 18 19.28 1.20 3.78
N LEU A 19 20.26 1.39 2.88
CA LEU A 19 20.59 0.42 1.83
C LEU A 19 21.11 -0.89 2.41
N TYR A 20 21.94 -0.81 3.46
CA TYR A 20 22.42 -1.98 4.17
C TYR A 20 21.29 -2.81 4.79
N VAL A 21 20.33 -2.17 5.46
CA VAL A 21 19.15 -2.86 6.02
C VAL A 21 18.25 -3.43 4.92
N CYS A 22 18.09 -2.72 3.79
CA CYS A 22 17.36 -3.25 2.64
C CYS A 22 18.02 -4.53 2.08
N ASP A 23 19.36 -4.56 1.99
CA ASP A 23 20.12 -5.76 1.60
C ASP A 23 19.96 -6.90 2.62
N LEU A 24 19.99 -6.59 3.92
CA LEU A 24 19.70 -7.58 4.97
C LEU A 24 18.30 -8.17 4.83
N CYS A 25 17.28 -7.34 4.58
CA CYS A 25 15.91 -7.81 4.36
C CYS A 25 15.83 -8.75 3.14
N ASN A 26 16.54 -8.42 2.05
CA ASN A 26 16.59 -9.29 0.87
C ASN A 26 17.27 -10.64 1.19
N LYS A 27 18.36 -10.62 1.94
CA LYS A 27 19.09 -11.83 2.37
C LYS A 27 18.27 -12.72 3.31
N TYR A 28 17.49 -12.11 4.20
CA TYR A 28 16.64 -12.83 5.15
C TYR A 28 15.24 -13.16 4.62
N GLY A 29 14.82 -12.58 3.50
CA GLY A 29 13.48 -12.76 2.95
C GLY A 29 12.40 -12.07 3.78
N ILE A 30 12.66 -10.85 4.27
CA ILE A 30 11.75 -10.07 5.11
C ILE A 30 11.15 -8.91 4.31
N ASP A 31 9.85 -8.65 4.46
CA ASP A 31 9.22 -7.45 3.90
C ASP A 31 9.74 -6.19 4.58
N GLN A 32 10.34 -5.31 3.76
CA GLN A 32 10.95 -4.06 4.21
C GLN A 32 9.92 -3.08 4.80
N ILE A 33 8.71 -3.02 4.23
CA ILE A 33 7.65 -2.12 4.71
C ILE A 33 7.22 -2.55 6.11
N SER A 34 6.80 -3.81 6.23
CA SER A 34 6.30 -4.33 7.50
C SER A 34 7.36 -4.26 8.60
N LEU A 35 8.62 -4.62 8.30
CA LEU A 35 9.70 -4.51 9.27
C LEU A 35 9.96 -3.05 9.70
N GLY A 36 10.02 -2.11 8.75
CA GLY A 36 10.26 -0.69 9.07
C GLY A 36 9.14 -0.11 9.95
N ILE A 37 7.88 -0.36 9.59
CA ILE A 37 6.72 0.06 10.41
C ILE A 37 6.72 -0.63 11.79
N ALA A 38 7.13 -1.90 11.87
CA ALA A 38 7.22 -2.59 13.13
C ALA A 38 8.32 -2.00 14.04
N ILE A 39 9.48 -1.66 13.47
CA ILE A 39 10.57 -1.01 14.20
C ILE A 39 10.13 0.37 14.70
N SER A 40 9.49 1.19 13.86
CA SER A 40 9.00 2.51 14.27
C SER A 40 7.90 2.42 15.34
N PHE A 41 7.05 1.39 15.27
CA PHE A 41 6.10 1.07 16.35
C PHE A 41 6.80 0.82 17.70
N LEU A 42 7.91 0.06 17.73
CA LEU A 42 8.67 -0.13 18.97
C LEU A 42 9.36 1.16 19.42
N MET A 43 9.85 2.00 18.49
CA MET A 43 10.43 3.30 18.84
C MET A 43 9.41 4.20 19.55
N GLU A 44 8.20 4.29 19.00
CA GLU A 44 7.08 5.03 19.61
C GLU A 44 6.71 4.44 21.00
N CYS A 45 6.65 3.11 21.11
CA CYS A 45 6.39 2.45 22.40
C CYS A 45 7.48 2.74 23.44
N TYR A 46 8.74 2.80 23.01
CA TYR A 46 9.88 3.08 23.87
C TYR A 46 9.88 4.54 24.36
N GLU A 47 9.68 5.51 23.47
CA GLU A 47 9.60 6.92 23.84
C GLU A 47 8.45 7.22 24.80
N ASN A 48 7.31 6.55 24.63
CA ASN A 48 6.18 6.68 25.53
C ASN A 48 6.27 5.80 26.80
N GLY A 49 7.41 5.11 27.02
CA GLY A 49 7.67 4.35 28.25
C GLY A 49 6.92 3.02 28.38
N PHE A 50 6.35 2.49 27.30
CA PHE A 50 5.65 1.20 27.29
C PHE A 50 6.60 0.00 27.32
N ILE A 51 7.80 0.18 26.77
CA ILE A 51 8.93 -0.75 26.82
C ILE A 51 10.18 0.00 27.25
N THR A 52 11.11 -0.69 27.88
CA THR A 52 12.35 -0.14 28.42
C THR A 52 13.57 -0.77 27.76
N LYS A 53 14.75 -0.20 28.01
CA LYS A 53 16.03 -0.77 27.55
C LYS A 53 16.23 -2.22 27.99
N LYS A 54 15.70 -2.58 29.18
CA LYS A 54 15.74 -3.94 29.71
C LYS A 54 14.88 -4.90 28.88
N ASP A 55 13.72 -4.44 28.41
CA ASP A 55 12.82 -5.24 27.57
C ASP A 55 13.38 -5.43 26.15
N CYS A 56 14.34 -4.60 25.74
CA CYS A 56 14.92 -4.54 24.40
C CYS A 56 16.34 -5.12 24.33
N ASP A 57 16.73 -6.03 25.22
CA ASP A 57 18.07 -6.63 25.30
C ASP A 57 19.22 -5.60 25.37
N GLY A 58 18.98 -4.46 26.03
CA GLY A 58 19.97 -3.39 26.12
C GLY A 58 19.96 -2.38 24.97
N LEU A 59 19.12 -2.56 23.94
CA LEU A 59 18.95 -1.60 22.85
C LEU A 59 18.16 -0.37 23.30
N GLU A 60 18.58 0.80 22.87
CA GLU A 60 17.85 2.05 23.07
C GLU A 60 17.02 2.39 21.83
N LEU A 61 15.72 2.10 21.86
CA LEU A 61 14.83 2.28 20.70
C LEU A 61 14.32 3.72 20.58
N ARG A 62 15.23 4.71 20.58
CA ARG A 62 14.89 6.11 20.31
C ARG A 62 14.76 6.33 18.80
N TRP A 63 13.93 7.27 18.38
CA TRP A 63 13.88 7.72 16.98
C TRP A 63 15.27 8.12 16.48
N GLY A 64 15.60 7.74 15.25
CA GLY A 64 16.90 8.02 14.63
C GLY A 64 18.03 7.07 15.03
N ASN A 65 17.81 6.10 15.93
CA ASN A 65 18.86 5.15 16.33
C ASN A 65 19.11 4.09 15.25
N LYS A 66 20.18 4.29 14.47
CA LYS A 66 20.60 3.44 13.34
C LYS A 66 21.00 2.04 13.78
N GLU A 67 21.79 1.95 14.85
CA GLU A 67 22.30 0.70 15.40
C GLU A 67 21.15 -0.19 15.88
N ALA A 68 20.12 0.41 16.47
CA ALA A 68 18.91 -0.29 16.88
C ALA A 68 18.14 -0.87 15.68
N VAL A 69 18.00 -0.14 14.57
CA VAL A 69 17.34 -0.66 13.35
C VAL A 69 18.08 -1.87 12.79
N VAL A 70 19.41 -1.79 12.68
CA VAL A 70 20.25 -2.90 12.19
C VAL A 70 20.14 -4.11 13.13
N ALA A 71 20.26 -3.89 14.45
CA ALA A 71 20.17 -4.96 15.43
C ALA A 71 18.79 -5.63 15.43
N LEU A 72 17.70 -4.85 15.39
CA LEU A 72 16.34 -5.37 15.31
C LEU A 72 16.10 -6.13 14.02
N THR A 73 16.73 -5.76 12.90
CA THR A 73 16.62 -6.51 11.64
C THR A 73 17.16 -7.93 11.80
N HIS A 74 18.37 -8.09 12.35
CA HIS A 74 18.93 -9.42 12.63
C HIS A 74 18.12 -10.20 13.66
N LYS A 75 17.74 -9.55 14.77
CA LYS A 75 16.96 -10.18 15.85
C LYS A 75 15.59 -10.65 15.37
N THR A 76 14.93 -9.88 14.51
CA THR A 76 13.64 -10.26 13.91
C THR A 76 13.78 -11.47 12.99
N ALA A 77 14.79 -11.44 12.11
CA ALA A 77 15.07 -12.54 11.19
C ALA A 77 15.30 -13.86 11.93
N LYS A 78 15.94 -13.80 13.10
CA LYS A 78 16.31 -14.98 13.90
C LYS A 78 15.35 -15.26 15.06
N ARG A 79 14.31 -14.44 15.26
CA ARG A 79 13.40 -14.47 16.41
C ARG A 79 14.14 -14.49 17.75
N GLU A 80 15.10 -13.59 17.92
CA GLU A 80 15.93 -13.48 19.12
C GLU A 80 15.47 -12.31 20.01
N GLY A 81 15.15 -12.61 21.27
CA GLY A 81 14.76 -11.61 22.27
C GLY A 81 13.55 -10.78 21.83
N ILE A 82 13.64 -9.45 21.89
CA ILE A 82 12.56 -8.56 21.42
C ILE A 82 12.22 -8.77 19.92
N GLY A 83 13.14 -9.34 19.14
CA GLY A 83 12.90 -9.67 17.74
C GLY A 83 11.83 -10.75 17.53
N ASP A 84 11.61 -11.67 18.48
CA ASP A 84 10.52 -12.65 18.37
C ASP A 84 9.14 -11.99 18.44
N LEU A 85 8.99 -10.99 19.31
CA LEU A 85 7.79 -10.17 19.36
C LEU A 85 7.61 -9.40 18.05
N LEU A 86 8.69 -8.81 17.52
CA LEU A 86 8.65 -7.99 16.32
C LEU A 86 8.31 -8.81 15.06
N ALA A 87 8.75 -10.06 15.01
CA ALA A 87 8.45 -11.01 13.93
C ALA A 87 6.96 -11.33 13.77
N GLU A 88 6.12 -10.94 14.74
CA GLU A 88 4.67 -11.11 14.68
C GLU A 88 3.93 -9.97 13.96
N GLY A 89 4.61 -8.88 13.61
CA GLY A 89 4.00 -7.68 13.03
C GLY A 89 3.21 -6.84 14.06
N VAL A 90 2.90 -5.60 13.71
CA VAL A 90 2.41 -4.59 14.68
C VAL A 90 1.06 -4.95 15.29
N LYS A 91 0.17 -5.64 14.54
CA LYS A 91 -1.14 -6.06 15.05
C LYS A 91 -1.00 -7.02 16.23
N ARG A 92 -0.19 -8.07 16.09
CA ARG A 92 0.01 -9.07 17.14
C ARG A 92 0.97 -8.57 18.21
N ALA A 93 2.00 -7.81 17.83
CA ALA A 93 2.96 -7.24 18.78
C ALA A 93 2.28 -6.26 19.75
N SER A 94 1.42 -5.36 19.25
CA SER A 94 0.66 -4.43 20.10
C SER A 94 -0.30 -5.15 21.05
N GLN A 95 -1.01 -6.18 20.58
CA GLN A 95 -1.88 -7.00 21.44
C GLN A 95 -1.09 -7.72 22.55
N LYS A 96 0.11 -8.22 22.24
CA LYS A 96 0.98 -8.88 23.23
C LYS A 96 1.59 -7.89 24.24
N LEU A 97 1.98 -6.70 23.79
CA LEU A 97 2.47 -5.64 24.67
C LEU A 97 1.37 -5.05 25.55
N GLY A 98 0.14 -5.00 25.02
CA GLY A 98 -1.01 -4.38 25.67
C GLY A 98 -0.77 -2.89 25.92
N LYS A 99 -1.20 -2.40 27.08
CA LYS A 99 -1.00 -1.01 27.55
C LYS A 99 -1.50 0.08 26.58
N LYS A 100 -2.50 -0.22 25.74
CA LYS A 100 -3.03 0.68 24.70
C LYS A 100 -2.04 0.98 23.57
N THR A 101 -1.03 0.13 23.38
CA THR A 101 -0.06 0.28 22.27
C THR A 101 -0.70 0.07 20.90
N GLU A 102 -1.91 -0.51 20.82
CA GLU A 102 -2.69 -0.64 19.59
C GLU A 102 -2.90 0.71 18.89
N ARG A 103 -2.89 1.83 19.63
CA ARG A 103 -2.98 3.18 19.05
C ARG A 103 -1.77 3.54 18.16
N PHE A 104 -0.62 2.92 18.39
CA PHE A 104 0.61 3.15 17.62
C PHE A 104 0.78 2.12 16.49
N ALA A 105 -0.02 1.06 16.46
CA ALA A 105 0.08 -0.01 15.48
C ALA A 105 -0.58 0.39 14.15
N MET A 106 0.20 1.02 13.25
CA MET A 106 -0.29 1.49 11.96
C MET A 106 -0.50 0.33 10.97
N HIS A 107 -1.72 -0.24 10.95
CA HIS A 107 -2.07 -1.34 10.05
C HIS A 107 -3.53 -1.28 9.58
N VAL A 108 -3.83 -1.96 8.46
CA VAL A 108 -5.21 -2.32 8.07
C VAL A 108 -5.29 -3.82 7.84
N LYS A 109 -6.26 -4.48 8.50
CA LYS A 109 -6.44 -5.95 8.50
C LYS A 109 -5.22 -6.74 9.01
N GLY A 110 -4.29 -6.08 9.68
CA GLY A 110 -3.05 -6.66 10.19
C GLY A 110 -1.85 -6.52 9.28
N GLN A 111 -2.01 -5.93 8.10
CA GLN A 111 -0.91 -5.53 7.22
C GLN A 111 -0.51 -4.08 7.53
N GLU A 112 0.77 -3.87 7.78
CA GLU A 112 1.37 -2.56 8.00
C GLU A 112 1.13 -1.60 6.82
N ILE A 113 0.90 -0.32 7.11
CA ILE A 113 0.58 0.71 6.11
C ILE A 113 1.83 1.04 5.27
N SER A 114 1.67 1.13 3.95
CA SER A 114 2.74 1.59 3.04
C SER A 114 3.00 3.10 3.11
N GLY A 115 4.02 3.62 2.42
CA GLY A 115 4.52 4.99 2.57
C GLY A 115 3.61 6.15 2.13
N GLN A 116 2.31 5.93 1.96
CA GLN A 116 1.35 6.95 1.54
C GLN A 116 0.43 7.33 2.71
N ASP A 117 0.40 8.61 3.07
CA ASP A 117 -0.42 9.13 4.16
C ASP A 117 -1.85 9.44 3.69
N GLY A 118 -2.83 8.70 4.22
CA GLY A 118 -4.23 8.86 3.88
C GLY A 118 -4.83 10.23 4.25
N ARG A 119 -4.19 11.02 5.12
CA ARG A 119 -4.63 12.37 5.48
C ARG A 119 -4.44 13.36 4.33
N THR A 120 -3.37 13.18 3.55
CA THR A 120 -3.02 14.06 2.42
C THR A 120 -3.38 13.43 1.07
N HIS A 121 -3.60 12.11 1.03
CA HIS A 121 -3.98 11.35 -0.15
C HIS A 121 -5.25 10.51 0.11
N ARG A 122 -6.42 11.13 -0.07
CA ARG A 122 -7.72 10.55 0.33
C ARG A 122 -8.07 9.24 -0.39
N SER A 123 -7.68 9.08 -1.66
CA SER A 123 -7.88 7.82 -2.38
C SER A 123 -7.03 6.67 -1.84
N VAL A 124 -5.84 6.95 -1.32
CA VAL A 124 -5.01 5.95 -0.62
C VAL A 124 -5.64 5.52 0.68
N ALA A 125 -6.19 6.47 1.46
CA ALA A 125 -6.89 6.11 2.69
C ALA A 125 -7.98 5.06 2.43
N LEU A 126 -8.77 5.28 1.38
CA LEU A 126 -9.79 4.34 0.95
C LEU A 126 -9.18 3.03 0.42
N THR A 127 -8.14 3.10 -0.40
CA THR A 127 -7.40 1.94 -0.92
C THR A 127 -6.94 1.01 0.21
N HIS A 128 -6.27 1.55 1.22
CA HIS A 128 -5.83 0.76 2.37
C HIS A 128 -7.02 0.18 3.15
N ALA A 129 -8.07 0.99 3.37
CA ALA A 129 -9.25 0.57 4.10
C ALA A 129 -9.99 -0.60 3.43
N VAL A 130 -10.16 -0.57 2.11
CA VAL A 130 -10.99 -1.56 1.39
C VAL A 130 -10.18 -2.72 0.81
N GLY A 131 -8.88 -2.55 0.58
CA GLY A 131 -8.01 -3.52 -0.06
C GLY A 131 -8.12 -4.92 0.56
N ALA A 132 -8.31 -5.94 -0.28
CA ALA A 132 -8.57 -7.30 0.19
C ALA A 132 -7.41 -7.89 1.02
N ARG A 133 -6.16 -7.54 0.73
CA ARG A 133 -4.99 -8.04 1.46
C ARG A 133 -4.51 -7.14 2.60
N GLY A 134 -5.20 -6.05 2.90
CA GLY A 134 -4.79 -5.04 3.89
C GLY A 134 -4.23 -3.76 3.26
N ALA A 135 -3.40 -3.02 4.01
CA ALA A 135 -2.92 -1.68 3.68
C ALA A 135 -1.85 -1.62 2.58
N ASP A 136 -2.18 -2.12 1.38
CA ASP A 136 -1.29 -2.20 0.24
C ASP A 136 -1.66 -1.21 -0.88
N HIS A 137 -0.68 -0.48 -1.40
CA HIS A 137 -0.90 0.53 -2.44
C HIS A 137 -0.91 -0.07 -3.87
N LEU A 138 -0.35 -1.25 -4.10
CA LEU A 138 -0.19 -1.79 -5.46
C LEU A 138 -1.52 -2.27 -6.08
N ARG A 139 -2.59 -2.41 -5.29
CA ARG A 139 -3.89 -2.94 -5.78
C ARG A 139 -4.85 -1.86 -6.26
N SER A 140 -4.77 -0.63 -5.75
CA SER A 140 -5.66 0.45 -6.22
C SER A 140 -5.12 1.87 -5.99
N LEU A 141 -3.80 2.06 -5.90
CA LEU A 141 -3.20 3.39 -5.83
C LEU A 141 -3.61 4.23 -7.06
N VAL A 142 -4.51 5.18 -6.82
CA VAL A 142 -4.91 6.18 -7.80
C VAL A 142 -3.74 7.15 -7.92
N THR A 143 -3.01 7.10 -9.04
CA THR A 143 -1.83 7.97 -9.23
C THR A 143 -2.18 9.31 -9.85
N VAL A 144 -3.34 9.42 -10.52
CA VAL A 144 -3.74 10.65 -11.20
C VAL A 144 -4.03 11.79 -10.22
N ASP A 145 -4.42 11.49 -8.99
CA ASP A 145 -4.67 12.49 -7.96
C ASP A 145 -3.45 12.77 -7.09
N GLN A 146 -2.52 11.83 -7.00
CA GLN A 146 -1.22 12.06 -6.36
C GLN A 146 -0.32 12.97 -7.20
N LEU A 147 -0.27 12.73 -8.52
CA LEU A 147 0.69 13.37 -9.43
C LEU A 147 0.04 14.40 -10.37
N GLY A 148 -1.28 14.57 -10.30
CA GLY A 148 -2.01 15.55 -11.11
C GLY A 148 -2.01 15.22 -12.61
N TYR A 149 -1.99 13.95 -12.99
CA TYR A 149 -2.01 13.50 -14.40
C TYR A 149 -3.41 13.68 -15.03
N LYS A 150 -3.78 14.93 -15.28
CA LYS A 150 -5.10 15.34 -15.78
C LYS A 150 -5.51 14.66 -17.08
N GLU A 151 -4.62 14.55 -18.06
CA GLU A 151 -4.97 13.90 -19.34
C GLU A 151 -5.20 12.39 -19.17
N ALA A 152 -4.39 11.72 -18.35
CA ALA A 152 -4.63 10.33 -18.00
C ALA A 152 -5.95 10.18 -17.24
N ALA A 153 -6.28 11.09 -16.31
CA ALA A 153 -7.55 11.08 -15.59
C ALA A 153 -8.75 11.21 -16.53
N ARG A 154 -8.70 12.14 -17.50
CA ARG A 154 -9.74 12.30 -18.52
C ARG A 154 -9.96 11.01 -19.33
N LYS A 155 -8.88 10.34 -19.74
CA LYS A 155 -8.96 9.09 -20.51
C LYS A 155 -9.52 7.93 -19.65
N ARG A 156 -8.99 7.75 -18.45
CA ARG A 156 -9.25 6.58 -17.58
C ARG A 156 -10.63 6.61 -16.95
N TYR A 157 -11.12 7.78 -16.58
CA TYR A 157 -12.42 7.97 -15.92
C TYR A 157 -13.41 8.70 -16.84
N LYS A 158 -13.33 8.44 -18.14
CA LYS A 158 -14.14 9.08 -19.20
C LYS A 158 -15.64 9.14 -18.90
N ASP A 159 -16.17 8.14 -18.20
CA ASP A 159 -17.59 8.04 -17.85
C ASP A 159 -18.02 9.14 -16.87
N LEU A 160 -17.12 9.66 -16.03
CA LEU A 160 -17.40 10.82 -15.17
C LEU A 160 -17.68 12.08 -15.98
N PHE A 161 -17.20 12.17 -17.22
CA PHE A 161 -17.27 13.38 -18.05
C PHE A 161 -18.36 13.30 -19.13
N LYS A 162 -18.86 12.08 -19.44
CA LYS A 162 -19.80 11.84 -20.53
C LYS A 162 -21.09 12.65 -20.35
N GLY A 163 -21.48 13.38 -21.41
CA GLY A 163 -22.70 14.19 -21.44
C GLY A 163 -22.67 15.48 -20.61
N LYS A 164 -21.53 15.83 -19.99
CA LYS A 164 -21.40 17.02 -19.15
C LYS A 164 -20.84 18.21 -19.94
N PRO A 165 -21.27 19.46 -19.67
CA PRO A 165 -20.66 20.66 -20.25
C PRO A 165 -19.18 20.79 -19.87
N LYS A 166 -18.36 21.41 -20.73
CA LYS A 166 -16.91 21.59 -20.51
C LYS A 166 -16.57 22.18 -19.14
N LYS A 167 -17.32 23.19 -18.68
CA LYS A 167 -17.12 23.81 -17.37
C LYS A 167 -17.27 22.81 -16.21
N GLN A 168 -18.26 21.92 -16.30
CA GLN A 168 -18.48 20.88 -15.29
C GLN A 168 -17.42 19.78 -15.35
N GLN A 169 -16.99 19.39 -16.57
CA GLN A 169 -15.90 18.43 -16.74
C GLN A 169 -14.61 18.93 -16.08
N GLU A 170 -14.30 20.22 -16.20
CA GLU A 170 -13.10 20.80 -15.59
C GLU A 170 -13.19 20.83 -14.06
N VAL A 171 -14.36 21.09 -13.47
CA VAL A 171 -14.56 20.97 -12.02
C VAL A 171 -14.30 19.54 -11.55
N ILE A 172 -14.91 18.55 -12.21
CA ILE A 172 -14.73 17.13 -11.88
C ILE A 172 -13.26 16.75 -11.97
N LEU A 173 -12.57 17.19 -13.03
CA LEU A 173 -11.16 16.87 -13.23
C LEU A 173 -10.27 17.44 -12.13
N ASN A 174 -10.50 18.69 -11.73
CA ASN A 174 -9.74 19.34 -10.67
C ASN A 174 -9.99 18.67 -9.31
N GLU A 175 -11.24 18.30 -9.01
CA GLU A 175 -11.55 17.60 -7.77
C GLU A 175 -10.99 16.17 -7.75
N LEU A 176 -11.14 15.44 -8.87
CA LEU A 176 -10.58 14.10 -9.05
C LEU A 176 -9.06 14.12 -8.93
N CYS A 177 -8.36 15.12 -9.47
CA CYS A 177 -6.90 15.20 -9.43
C CYS A 177 -6.36 15.92 -8.17
N ASN A 178 -7.20 16.27 -7.20
CA ASN A 178 -6.78 16.86 -5.94
C ASN A 178 -6.70 15.78 -4.85
N PRO A 179 -5.52 15.50 -4.27
CA PRO A 179 -5.36 14.39 -3.33
C PRO A 179 -6.02 14.65 -1.97
N TYR A 180 -6.35 15.91 -1.65
CA TYR A 180 -6.95 16.31 -0.37
C TYR A 180 -8.48 16.20 -0.34
N LEU A 181 -9.13 16.10 -1.51
CA LEU A 181 -10.59 16.03 -1.63
C LEU A 181 -11.09 14.58 -1.70
N GLU A 182 -12.34 14.37 -1.28
CA GLU A 182 -12.99 13.04 -1.27
C GLU A 182 -13.85 12.80 -2.52
N ASN A 183 -14.19 13.87 -3.24
CA ASN A 183 -15.03 13.80 -4.43
C ASN A 183 -14.41 12.87 -5.48
N TYR A 184 -15.25 11.98 -6.02
CA TYR A 184 -14.91 10.98 -7.04
C TYR A 184 -13.85 9.94 -6.65
N LYS A 185 -13.29 9.97 -5.43
CA LYS A 185 -12.24 9.03 -5.00
C LYS A 185 -12.73 7.60 -4.91
N ALA A 186 -13.95 7.39 -4.40
CA ALA A 186 -14.55 6.05 -4.35
C ALA A 186 -14.68 5.43 -5.75
N TYR A 187 -15.17 6.21 -6.72
CA TYR A 187 -15.25 5.78 -8.11
C TYR A 187 -13.86 5.49 -8.69
N ALA A 188 -12.89 6.39 -8.46
CA ALA A 188 -11.54 6.24 -8.95
C ALA A 188 -10.85 4.98 -8.39
N VAL A 189 -10.99 4.72 -7.08
CA VAL A 189 -10.45 3.54 -6.41
C VAL A 189 -11.09 2.27 -6.97
N LYS A 190 -12.43 2.22 -7.07
CA LYS A 190 -13.16 1.06 -7.63
C LYS A 190 -12.66 0.71 -9.03
N ILE A 191 -12.64 1.68 -9.95
CA ILE A 191 -12.22 1.44 -11.33
C ILE A 191 -10.74 1.04 -11.38
N THR A 192 -9.89 1.64 -10.55
CA THR A 192 -8.47 1.29 -10.50
C THR A 192 -8.26 -0.12 -9.97
N GLU A 193 -8.99 -0.53 -8.94
CA GLU A 193 -8.92 -1.89 -8.37
C GLU A 193 -9.32 -2.95 -9.40
N ASP A 194 -10.41 -2.73 -10.14
CA ASP A 194 -10.86 -3.63 -11.21
C ASP A 194 -9.83 -3.76 -12.34
N VAL A 195 -9.31 -2.63 -12.83
CA VAL A 195 -8.30 -2.62 -13.89
C VAL A 195 -7.00 -3.25 -13.41
N PHE A 196 -6.60 -3.01 -12.17
CA PHE A 196 -5.39 -3.60 -11.61
C PHE A 196 -5.55 -5.10 -11.38
N ALA A 197 -6.75 -5.61 -11.09
CA ALA A 197 -7.00 -7.05 -11.05
C ALA A 197 -6.72 -7.73 -12.41
N ILE A 198 -7.09 -7.08 -13.53
CA ILE A 198 -6.72 -7.58 -14.87
C ILE A 198 -5.21 -7.49 -15.10
N ARG A 199 -4.61 -6.33 -14.80
CA ARG A 199 -3.16 -6.11 -14.91
C ARG A 199 -2.34 -7.15 -14.14
N ASP A 200 -2.79 -7.48 -12.93
CA ASP A 200 -2.16 -8.48 -12.08
C ASP A 200 -2.30 -9.90 -12.64
N ALA A 201 -3.47 -10.25 -13.21
CA ALA A 201 -3.67 -11.53 -13.88
C ALA A 201 -2.79 -11.70 -15.14
N LEU A 202 -2.50 -10.58 -15.83
CA LEU A 202 -1.57 -10.54 -16.96
C LEU A 202 -0.10 -10.49 -16.54
N VAL A 203 0.19 -10.37 -15.24
CA VAL A 203 1.55 -10.20 -14.70
C VAL A 203 2.27 -8.98 -15.31
N VAL A 204 1.49 -7.96 -15.70
CA VAL A 204 2.03 -6.70 -16.20
C VAL A 204 2.53 -5.88 -15.01
N CYS A 205 3.70 -5.24 -15.15
CA CYS A 205 4.31 -4.45 -14.10
C CYS A 205 3.42 -3.27 -13.68
N TRP A 206 3.34 -2.97 -12.38
CA TRP A 206 2.60 -1.81 -11.88
C TRP A 206 3.10 -0.49 -12.48
N TYR A 207 4.42 -0.36 -12.68
CA TYR A 207 5.05 0.86 -13.20
C TYR A 207 4.63 1.22 -14.62
N THR A 208 4.05 0.30 -15.40
CA THR A 208 3.51 0.64 -16.71
C THR A 208 2.10 1.24 -16.64
N CYS A 209 1.44 1.17 -15.49
CA CYS A 209 0.04 1.58 -15.32
C CYS A 209 -0.12 2.72 -14.31
N GLY A 210 0.66 2.70 -13.22
CA GLY A 210 0.61 3.71 -12.17
C GLY A 210 1.43 4.94 -12.52
N TRP A 211 2.74 4.76 -12.64
CA TRP A 211 3.71 5.84 -12.86
C TRP A 211 4.93 5.32 -13.65
N PRO A 212 5.06 5.62 -14.95
CA PRO A 212 4.16 6.41 -15.79
C PRO A 212 2.81 5.73 -16.10
N PRO A 213 1.72 6.50 -16.34
CA PRO A 213 0.40 5.97 -16.64
C PRO A 213 0.27 5.56 -18.13
N ILE A 214 1.08 4.60 -18.59
CA ILE A 214 1.19 4.21 -20.00
C ILE A 214 0.02 3.31 -20.43
N PHE A 215 -0.09 2.15 -19.81
CA PHE A 215 -1.12 1.15 -20.14
C PHE A 215 -2.36 1.33 -19.28
N TRP A 216 -3.50 1.03 -19.89
CA TRP A 216 -4.79 0.93 -19.22
C TRP A 216 -5.62 -0.21 -19.83
N ILE A 217 -6.88 -0.33 -19.41
CA ILE A 217 -7.75 -1.43 -19.82
C ILE A 217 -7.95 -1.53 -21.34
N ASP A 218 -7.94 -0.40 -22.05
CA ASP A 218 -8.06 -0.36 -23.51
C ASP A 218 -6.83 -0.94 -24.22
N ASP A 219 -5.65 -0.87 -23.61
CA ASP A 219 -4.44 -1.46 -24.16
C ASP A 219 -4.44 -2.98 -23.93
N PHE A 220 -4.89 -3.43 -22.76
CA PHE A 220 -5.03 -4.86 -22.47
C PHE A 220 -6.07 -5.53 -23.38
N ALA A 221 -7.20 -4.86 -23.64
CA ALA A 221 -8.21 -5.35 -24.58
C ALA A 221 -7.66 -5.58 -26.00
N LYS A 222 -6.70 -4.78 -26.45
CA LYS A 222 -6.09 -4.96 -27.79
C LYS A 222 -5.13 -6.14 -27.85
N ILE A 223 -4.40 -6.39 -26.75
CA ILE A 223 -3.31 -7.38 -26.72
C ILE A 223 -3.84 -8.77 -26.35
N MET A 224 -4.84 -8.86 -25.49
CA MET A 224 -5.28 -10.15 -24.94
C MET A 224 -5.79 -11.14 -26.00
N PRO A 225 -6.62 -10.77 -26.99
CA PRO A 225 -7.02 -11.72 -28.04
C PRO A 225 -5.82 -12.24 -28.82
N LEU A 226 -4.84 -11.38 -29.12
CA LEU A 226 -3.63 -11.75 -29.85
C LEU A 226 -2.74 -12.71 -29.05
N ALA A 227 -2.66 -12.52 -27.73
CA ALA A 227 -1.83 -13.32 -26.84
C ALA A 227 -2.48 -14.66 -26.45
N THR A 228 -3.81 -14.72 -26.39
CA THR A 228 -4.55 -15.87 -25.84
C THR A 228 -5.35 -16.65 -26.87
N GLY A 229 -5.68 -16.06 -28.02
CA GLY A 229 -6.62 -16.59 -29.00
C GLY A 229 -8.10 -16.44 -28.61
N GLU A 230 -8.41 -15.79 -27.48
CA GLU A 230 -9.78 -15.58 -27.01
C GLU A 230 -10.31 -14.18 -27.39
N GLU A 231 -11.20 -14.15 -28.38
CA GLU A 231 -11.79 -12.92 -28.91
C GLU A 231 -12.62 -12.15 -27.87
N ALA A 232 -13.24 -12.84 -26.90
CA ALA A 232 -14.04 -12.17 -25.86
C ALA A 232 -13.19 -11.20 -25.01
N PHE A 233 -11.89 -11.46 -24.86
CA PHE A 233 -10.99 -10.57 -24.15
C PHE A 233 -10.67 -9.27 -24.90
N GLY A 234 -11.18 -9.11 -26.13
CA GLY A 234 -11.16 -7.85 -26.88
C GLY A 234 -12.15 -6.80 -26.37
N SER A 235 -13.12 -7.21 -25.53
CA SER A 235 -14.14 -6.32 -24.99
C SER A 235 -13.70 -5.69 -23.67
N ILE A 236 -13.62 -4.34 -23.63
CA ILE A 236 -13.37 -3.60 -22.39
C ILE A 236 -14.45 -3.90 -21.34
N GLU A 237 -15.72 -4.03 -21.75
CA GLU A 237 -16.81 -4.34 -20.82
C GLU A 237 -16.60 -5.71 -20.17
N GLU A 238 -16.21 -6.71 -20.96
CA GLU A 238 -15.95 -8.05 -20.44
C GLU A 238 -14.75 -8.07 -19.49
N LEU A 239 -13.65 -7.39 -19.86
CA LEU A 239 -12.49 -7.27 -18.98
C LEU A 239 -12.81 -6.55 -17.67
N MET A 240 -13.62 -5.49 -17.70
CA MET A 240 -14.07 -4.82 -16.48
C MET A 240 -14.92 -5.74 -15.59
N LYS A 241 -15.82 -6.54 -16.18
CA LYS A 241 -16.60 -7.56 -15.44
C LYS A 241 -15.69 -8.65 -14.84
N ILE A 242 -14.66 -9.09 -15.55
CA ILE A 242 -13.67 -10.04 -15.02
C ILE A 242 -12.90 -9.41 -13.85
N GLY A 243 -12.45 -8.16 -13.97
CA GLY A 243 -11.77 -7.43 -12.90
C GLY A 243 -12.63 -7.32 -11.65
N GLU A 244 -13.86 -6.86 -11.79
CA GLU A 244 -14.85 -6.76 -10.71
C GLU A 244 -15.11 -8.13 -10.06
N ARG A 245 -15.23 -9.20 -10.85
CA ARG A 245 -15.40 -10.57 -10.34
C ARG A 245 -14.21 -10.99 -9.47
N GLN A 246 -12.98 -10.70 -9.90
CA GLN A 246 -11.79 -11.02 -9.11
C GLN A 246 -11.78 -10.28 -7.76
N VAL A 247 -12.13 -8.99 -7.74
CA VAL A 247 -12.21 -8.18 -6.52
C VAL A 247 -13.26 -8.75 -5.57
N ASN A 248 -14.46 -9.06 -6.08
CA ASN A 248 -15.54 -9.63 -5.28
C ASN A 248 -15.21 -11.02 -4.75
N VAL A 249 -14.53 -11.89 -5.51
CA VAL A 249 -14.11 -13.21 -5.03
C VAL A 249 -13.09 -13.09 -3.90
N LYS A 250 -12.12 -12.18 -4.01
CA LYS A 250 -11.16 -11.91 -2.92
C LYS A 250 -11.88 -11.43 -1.65
N ARG A 251 -12.91 -10.58 -1.82
CA ARG A 251 -13.74 -10.10 -0.70
C ARG A 251 -14.58 -11.22 -0.09
N ALA A 252 -15.20 -12.07 -0.91
CA ALA A 252 -16.00 -13.21 -0.47
C ALA A 252 -15.14 -14.23 0.30
N PHE A 253 -13.91 -14.49 -0.17
CA PHE A 253 -12.94 -15.29 0.56
C PHE A 253 -12.70 -14.71 1.96
N ASN A 254 -12.38 -13.42 2.06
CA ASN A 254 -12.13 -12.78 3.35
C ASN A 254 -13.33 -12.84 4.30
N ILE A 255 -14.54 -12.62 3.80
CA ILE A 255 -15.78 -12.72 4.60
C ILE A 255 -15.96 -14.15 5.12
N ARG A 256 -15.72 -15.16 4.27
CA ARG A 256 -15.78 -16.57 4.67
C ARG A 256 -14.77 -16.89 5.78
N GLU A 257 -13.57 -16.32 5.71
CA GLU A 257 -12.52 -16.47 6.74
C GLU A 257 -12.74 -15.58 7.99
N GLY A 258 -13.89 -14.89 8.09
CA GLY A 258 -14.28 -14.14 9.29
C GLY A 258 -13.72 -12.71 9.36
N LEU A 259 -13.22 -12.16 8.25
CA LEU A 259 -12.86 -10.74 8.20
C LEU A 259 -14.14 -9.88 8.11
N THR A 260 -14.40 -9.13 9.18
CA THR A 260 -15.48 -8.13 9.28
C THR A 260 -14.99 -6.73 8.98
#